data_AF-A0A1I4CCY4-F1
#
_entry.id   AF-A0A1I4CCY4-F1
#
_cell.length_a   1.000
_cell.length_b   1.000
_cell.length_c   1.000
_cell.angle_alpha   90.00
_cell.angle_beta   90.00
_cell.angle_gamma   90.00
#
_symmetry.space_group_name_H-M   'P 1'
#
loop_
_entity.id
_entity.type
_entity.pdbx_description
1 polymer ?
#
loop_
_entity_poly.entity_id
_entity_poly.type
_entity_poly.pdbx_seq_one_letter_code
_entity_poly.pdbx_strand_id
1 'polypeptide(L)' 'MTDTEQKIMIDGHEYLLSSLSDEAKAQITNLRVVENEIAQLKARLAIASTAKMAYQNALKNALPVDTH' A
#
# COMPACT_ATOMS: atom_id res chain seq x y z
N MET A 1 31.52 7.47 -19.23
CA MET A 1 30.76 7.16 -18.00
C MET A 1 29.32 7.53 -18.29
N THR A 2 28.43 6.55 -18.36
CA THR A 2 27.02 6.79 -18.72
C THR A 2 26.28 7.28 -17.50
N ASP A 3 26.26 8.61 -17.33
CA ASP A 3 25.43 9.26 -16.32
C ASP A 3 23.97 9.03 -16.74
N THR A 4 23.35 8.03 -16.15
CA THR A 4 21.96 7.66 -16.47
C THR A 4 21.11 8.56 -15.61
N GLU A 5 20.77 9.74 -16.12
CA GLU A 5 19.94 10.68 -15.39
C GLU A 5 18.62 10.00 -14.98
N GLN A 6 18.44 9.80 -13.67
CA GLN A 6 17.22 9.19 -13.15
C GLN A 6 16.06 10.13 -13.39
N LYS A 7 15.07 9.65 -14.13
CA LYS A 7 13.81 10.37 -14.38
C LYS A 7 12.72 9.82 -13.49
N ILE A 8 11.88 10.71 -12.99
CA ILE A 8 10.70 10.35 -12.20
C ILE A 8 9.46 11.00 -12.80
N MET A 9 8.34 10.30 -12.68
CA MET A 9 7.05 10.83 -13.08
C MET A 9 6.34 11.38 -11.85
N ILE A 10 6.00 12.67 -11.87
CA ILE A 10 5.17 13.33 -10.85
C ILE A 10 3.98 13.92 -11.59
N ASP A 11 2.77 13.55 -11.19
CA ASP A 11 1.51 14.02 -11.80
C ASP A 11 1.43 13.87 -13.33
N GLY A 12 2.05 12.80 -13.87
CA GLY A 12 2.07 12.53 -15.31
C GLY A 12 3.09 13.34 -16.11
N HIS A 13 3.90 14.15 -15.44
CA HIS A 13 5.02 14.88 -16.03
C HIS A 13 6.35 14.21 -15.66
N GLU A 14 7.24 14.12 -16.65
CA GLU A 14 8.58 13.55 -16.47
C GLU A 14 9.56 14.63 -16.01
N TYR A 15 10.22 14.41 -14.88
CA TYR A 15 11.23 15.29 -14.32
C TYR A 15 12.56 14.55 -14.16
N LEU A 16 13.66 15.25 -14.44
CA LEU A 16 14.99 14.77 -14.10
C LEU A 16 15.17 14.90 -12.58
N LEU A 17 15.57 13.83 -11.91
CA LEU A 17 15.81 13.85 -10.47
C LEU A 17 16.90 14.87 -10.11
N SER A 18 17.90 15.04 -10.98
CA SER A 18 18.96 16.05 -10.84
C SER A 18 18.43 17.48 -10.90
N SER A 19 17.33 17.74 -11.62
CA SER A 19 16.75 19.09 -11.76
C SER A 19 15.81 19.47 -10.62
N LEU A 20 15.54 18.57 -9.67
CA LEU A 20 14.67 18.82 -8.53
C LEU A 20 15.42 19.45 -7.36
N SER A 21 14.72 20.29 -6.59
CA SER A 21 15.25 20.84 -5.35
C SER A 21 15.48 19.74 -4.30
N ASP A 22 16.33 20.03 -3.32
CA ASP A 22 16.64 19.07 -2.26
C ASP A 22 15.41 18.80 -1.38
N GLU A 23 14.56 19.81 -1.18
CA GLU A 23 13.27 19.64 -0.50
C GLU A 23 12.35 18.69 -1.29
N ALA A 24 12.26 18.83 -2.61
CA ALA A 24 11.45 17.95 -3.43
C ALA A 24 11.93 16.49 -3.35
N LYS A 25 13.25 16.26 -3.42
CA LYS A 25 13.87 14.93 -3.24
C LYS A 25 13.58 14.35 -1.87
N ALA A 26 13.63 15.16 -0.81
CA ALA A 26 13.29 14.74 0.53
C ALA A 26 11.82 14.31 0.63
N GLN A 27 10.89 15.07 0.04
CA GLN A 27 9.47 14.72 0.05
C GLN A 27 9.17 13.44 -0.75
N ILE A 28 9.83 13.23 -1.89
CA ILE A 28 9.72 11.96 -2.65
C ILE A 28 10.16 10.77 -1.78
N THR A 29 11.24 10.94 -1.01
CA THR A 29 11.73 9.90 -0.11
C THR A 29 10.71 9.61 0.99
N ASN A 30 10.18 10.66 1.63
CA ASN A 30 9.14 10.51 2.66
C ASN A 30 7.89 9.83 2.11
N LEU A 31 7.42 10.22 0.92
CA LEU A 31 6.26 9.60 0.27
C LEU A 31 6.49 8.11 0.03
N ARG A 32 7.65 7.70 -0.48
CA ARG A 32 7.97 6.26 -0.67
C ARG A 32 7.92 5.47 0.63
N VAL A 33 8.38 6.06 1.74
CA VAL A 33 8.30 5.42 3.06
C VAL A 33 6.84 5.25 3.47
N VAL A 34 6.03 6.29 3.36
CA VAL A 34 4.60 6.25 3.71
C VAL A 34 3.83 5.27 2.81
N GLU A 35 4.13 5.22 1.51
CA GLU A 35 3.52 4.25 0.59
C GLU A 35 3.82 2.80 1.00
N ASN A 36 5.07 2.52 1.41
CA ASN A 36 5.45 1.21 1.91
C ASN A 36 4.72 0.86 3.22
N GLU A 37 4.58 1.81 4.14
CA GLU A 37 3.80 1.62 5.37
C GLU A 37 2.32 1.32 5.06
N ILE A 38 1.71 2.06 4.12
CA ILE A 38 0.35 1.80 3.65
C ILE A 38 0.23 0.40 3.06
N ALA A 39 1.20 -0.05 2.25
CA ALA A 39 1.21 -1.39 1.69
C ALA A 39 1.27 -2.47 2.79
N GLN A 40 2.10 -2.26 3.82
CA GLN A 40 2.18 -3.17 4.97
C GLN A 40 0.86 -3.23 5.75
N LEU A 41 0.21 -2.08 5.99
CA LEU A 41 -1.08 -2.02 6.65
C LEU A 41 -2.17 -2.76 5.86
N LYS A 42 -2.19 -2.61 4.53
CA LYS A 42 -3.09 -3.37 3.64
C LYS A 42 -2.86 -4.87 3.75
N ALA A 43 -1.60 -5.33 3.81
CA ALA A 43 -1.30 -6.74 3.99
C ALA A 43 -1.83 -7.28 5.34
N ARG A 44 -1.62 -6.53 6.43
CA ARG A 44 -2.17 -6.89 7.76
C ARG A 44 -3.69 -6.91 7.77
N LEU A 45 -4.32 -5.94 7.10
CA LEU A 45 -5.77 -5.88 6.95
C LEU A 45 -6.30 -7.10 6.19
N ALA A 46 -5.62 -7.55 5.13
CA ALA A 46 -6.00 -8.74 4.39
C ALA A 46 -5.95 -10.00 5.27
N ILE A 47 -4.88 -10.17 6.06
CA ILE A 47 -4.76 -11.27 7.03
C ILE A 47 -5.90 -11.26 8.03
N ALA A 48 -6.16 -10.10 8.65
CA ALA A 48 -7.25 -9.94 9.63
C ALA A 48 -8.63 -10.21 9.00
N SER A 49 -8.83 -9.81 7.74
CA SER A 49 -10.06 -10.06 7.00
C SER A 49 -10.29 -11.54 6.74
N THR A 50 -9.24 -12.31 6.44
CA THR A 50 -9.33 -13.77 6.31
C THR A 50 -9.76 -14.42 7.63
N ALA A 51 -9.16 -14.03 8.75
CA ALA A 51 -9.56 -14.54 10.07
C ALA A 51 -11.02 -14.18 10.40
N LYS A 52 -11.43 -12.93 10.13
CA LYS A 52 -12.82 -12.48 10.28
C LYS A 52 -13.78 -13.37 9.47
N MET A 53 -13.48 -13.64 8.20
CA MET A 53 -14.32 -14.50 7.36
C MET A 53 -14.41 -15.93 7.92
N ALA A 54 -13.30 -16.49 8.40
CA ALA A 54 -13.30 -17.81 9.03
C ALA A 54 -14.21 -17.85 10.27
N TYR A 55 -14.12 -16.86 11.15
CA TYR A 55 -14.98 -16.77 12.33
C TYR A 55 -16.45 -16.52 11.98
N GLN A 56 -16.74 -15.72 10.96
CA GLN A 56 -18.09 -15.52 10.47
C GLN A 56 -18.71 -16.83 9.96
N ASN A 57 -17.94 -17.64 9.23
CA ASN A 57 -18.39 -18.94 8.75
C ASN A 57 -18.59 -19.93 9.89
N ALA A 58 -17.65 -19.99 10.86
CA ALA A 58 -17.78 -20.81 12.04
C ALA A 58 -19.04 -20.45 12.86
N LEU A 59 -19.32 -19.14 13.02
CA LEU A 59 -20.52 -18.66 13.68
C LEU A 59 -21.77 -19.12 12.93
N LYS A 60 -21.85 -18.93 11.60
CA LYS A 60 -22.99 -19.38 10.79
C LYS A 60 -23.28 -20.87 10.96
N ASN A 61 -22.23 -21.70 11.05
CA ASN A 61 -22.38 -23.14 11.24
C ASN A 61 -22.80 -23.52 12.66
N ALA A 62 -22.53 -22.67 13.65
CA ALA A 62 -22.92 -22.87 15.04
C ALA A 62 -24.32 -22.35 15.36
N LEU A 63 -24.90 -21.51 14.49
CA LEU A 63 -26.27 -21.05 14.65
C LEU A 63 -27.25 -22.21 14.36
N PRO A 64 -28.34 -22.33 15.13
CA PRO A 64 -29.37 -23.32 14.84
C PRO A 64 -29.97 -23.04 13.46
N VAL A 65 -30.10 -24.09 12.65
CA VAL A 65 -30.90 -24.04 11.42
C VAL A 65 -32.35 -23.87 11.84
N ASP A 66 -32.92 -22.70 11.54
CA ASP A 66 -34.36 -22.47 11.68
C ASP A 66 -35.07 -23.50 10.80
N THR A 67 -35.59 -24.53 11.46
CA THR A 67 -36.46 -25.55 10.87
C THR A 67 -37.88 -25.08 11.13
N HIS A 68 -38.42 -24.29 10.19
CA HIS A 68 -39.85 -24.04 10.04
C HIS A 68 -40.36 -24.79 8.82
#